data_AF-A0A3B8L220-F1
#
_entry.id   AF-A0A3B8L220-F1
#
_cell.length_a   1.000
_cell.length_b   1.000
_cell.length_c   1.000
_cell.angle_alpha   90.00
_cell.angle_beta   90.00
_cell.angle_gamma   90.00
#
_symmetry.space_group_name_H-M   'P 1'
#
loop_
_entity.id
_entity.type
_entity.pdbx_description
1 polymer ?
#
loop_
_entity_poly.entity_id
_entity_poly.type
_entity_poly.pdbx_seq_one_letter_code
_entity_poly.pdbx_strand_id
1 'polypeptide(L)'
;MFRFLTLITTLFFCLATSSPCNGQVGGVSIDPKGILQLTPAVPSKTDFSPAPPEVAHRNDSRHLSLKRLEATILEHQRLQRPLPVEIRYLAGLQRIEEVVLLPSENDAILIGPAAGWTRSPGGGLVDPQTQRPLLELDDLAVALRFSIASNQPSSFIGCSIDPTDAGLKRYARYLRKLKGPLDSQRFPSLVKGMQQAMGLQDVRIFGVPDNSRFASKLVIADYFLKRLAMGFDRPPIKGWVSYMDLLSKSGKNAVRRQHRFWFVATHNTLTRSADHRIWHFNGPGLAVRTAATTSKDSDKSKASPVAARMAEHLTDHFPLLAKHIPVFGELENLARLAVAAEIVVNAPIAESQTRWHSRVLVDPQLHLPKTTRVPRHVSSLAVIRKARGRNWIMSISGGVKLQPPPVASGNAATINPRLRIHRRPKDATKWWWDG
;
A
#
# COMPACT_ATOMS: atom_id res chain seq x y z
N MET A 1 59.95 40.73 -21.67
CA MET A 1 58.57 41.27 -21.73
C MET A 1 57.65 40.20 -22.31
N PHE A 2 57.21 39.22 -21.51
CA PHE A 2 56.12 38.30 -21.86
C PHE A 2 55.51 37.80 -20.54
N ARG A 3 54.22 38.12 -20.32
CA ARG A 3 53.42 37.75 -19.16
C ARG A 3 52.88 36.33 -19.36
N PHE A 4 53.08 35.45 -18.38
CA PHE A 4 52.32 34.20 -18.26
C PHE A 4 50.94 34.51 -17.68
N LEU A 5 49.89 34.19 -18.44
CA LEU A 5 48.49 34.27 -18.01
C LEU A 5 48.02 32.85 -17.69
N THR A 6 47.95 32.51 -16.40
CA THR A 6 47.42 31.24 -15.92
C THR A 6 45.89 31.32 -15.87
N LEU A 7 45.22 30.63 -16.79
CA LEU A 7 43.76 30.52 -16.84
C LEU A 7 43.31 29.52 -15.77
N ILE A 8 42.76 29.99 -14.65
CA ILE A 8 42.10 29.15 -13.65
C ILE A 8 40.68 28.89 -14.15
N THR A 9 40.42 27.65 -14.60
CA THR A 9 39.09 27.18 -14.98
C THR A 9 38.32 26.79 -13.71
N THR A 10 37.50 27.70 -13.20
CA THR A 10 36.64 27.43 -12.04
C THR A 10 35.48 26.52 -12.47
N LEU A 11 35.60 25.23 -12.19
CA LEU A 11 34.53 24.25 -12.37
C LEU A 11 33.42 24.54 -11.34
N PHE A 12 32.32 25.15 -11.77
CA PHE A 12 31.12 25.30 -10.95
C PHE A 12 30.44 23.93 -10.79
N PHE A 13 30.72 23.25 -9.68
CA PHE A 13 29.93 22.10 -9.25
C PHE A 13 28.59 22.62 -8.71
N CYS A 14 27.54 22.56 -9.54
CA CYS A 14 26.15 22.67 -9.07
C CYS A 14 25.84 21.46 -8.18
N LEU A 15 26.08 21.62 -6.87
CA LEU A 15 25.53 20.74 -5.85
C LEU A 15 24.01 20.90 -5.85
N ALA A 16 23.32 20.05 -6.62
CA ALA A 16 21.88 19.86 -6.48
C ALA A 16 21.62 19.23 -5.11
N THR A 17 21.39 20.06 -4.10
CA THR A 17 20.91 19.62 -2.79
C THR A 17 19.50 19.07 -2.99
N SER A 18 19.37 17.75 -3.10
CA SER A 18 18.09 17.07 -3.03
C SER A 18 17.52 17.23 -1.62
N SER A 19 16.71 18.26 -1.39
CA SER A 19 15.94 18.39 -0.17
C SER A 19 15.04 17.16 -0.01
N PRO A 20 15.13 16.39 1.09
CA PRO A 20 14.23 15.26 1.30
C PRO A 20 12.79 15.80 1.40
N CYS A 21 11.97 15.41 0.42
CA CYS A 21 10.57 15.81 0.32
C CYS A 21 9.84 15.52 1.64
N ASN A 22 9.09 16.50 2.17
CA ASN A 22 8.35 16.39 3.42
C ASN A 22 7.47 15.13 3.39
N GLY A 23 7.75 14.19 4.29
CA GLY A 23 7.15 12.85 4.34
C GLY A 23 5.71 12.80 4.84
N GLN A 24 4.86 13.76 4.44
CA GLN A 24 3.43 13.78 4.75
C GLN A 24 2.68 12.88 3.75
N VAL A 25 2.01 11.88 4.27
CA VAL A 25 1.26 10.88 3.52
C VAL A 25 -0.05 10.58 4.23
N GLY A 26 -1.19 10.96 3.64
CA GLY A 26 -2.51 10.58 4.14
C GLY A 26 -2.82 11.06 5.56
N GLY A 27 -2.35 12.26 5.94
CA GLY A 27 -2.52 12.78 7.32
C GLY A 27 -1.56 12.15 8.34
N VAL A 28 -0.55 11.42 7.88
CA VAL A 28 0.55 10.89 8.68
C VAL A 28 1.85 11.50 8.20
N SER A 29 2.82 11.75 9.08
CA SER A 29 4.18 12.11 8.70
C SER A 29 5.19 11.13 9.30
N ILE A 30 6.31 10.98 8.60
CA ILE A 30 7.49 10.26 9.09
C ILE A 30 8.57 11.31 9.41
N ASP A 31 8.98 11.39 10.67
CA ASP A 31 10.00 12.33 11.11
C ASP A 31 11.42 11.91 10.67
N PRO A 32 12.46 12.75 10.85
CA PRO A 32 13.84 12.38 10.50
C PRO A 32 14.40 11.17 11.25
N LYS A 33 13.81 10.78 12.38
CA LYS A 33 14.16 9.57 13.15
C LYS A 33 13.40 8.33 12.68
N GLY A 34 12.55 8.47 11.66
CA GLY A 34 11.72 7.39 11.13
C GLY A 34 10.51 7.08 11.99
N ILE A 35 10.09 8.00 12.88
CA ILE A 35 8.90 7.80 13.72
C ILE A 35 7.67 8.26 12.95
N LEU A 36 6.70 7.36 12.81
CA LEU A 36 5.40 7.62 12.21
C LEU A 36 4.48 8.34 13.22
N GLN A 37 3.91 9.48 12.82
CA GLN A 37 3.02 10.29 13.65
C GLN A 37 1.83 10.79 12.85
N LEU A 38 0.65 10.89 13.48
CA LEU A 38 -0.45 11.64 12.89
C LEU A 38 -0.07 13.12 12.80
N THR A 39 -0.38 13.72 11.66
CA THR A 39 -0.22 15.15 11.45
C THR A 39 -1.60 15.73 11.19
N PRO A 40 -1.96 16.87 11.82
CA PRO A 40 -3.16 17.60 11.43
C PRO A 40 -3.16 17.81 9.91
N ALA A 41 -4.33 17.74 9.28
CA ALA A 41 -4.48 18.01 7.86
C ALA A 41 -4.18 19.49 7.59
N VAL A 42 -2.90 19.82 7.44
CA VAL A 42 -2.46 21.12 6.94
C VAL A 42 -2.39 20.99 5.43
N PRO A 43 -3.06 21.87 4.66
CA PRO A 43 -2.94 21.87 3.20
C PRO A 43 -1.46 22.01 2.85
N SER A 44 -0.91 20.94 2.28
CA SER A 44 0.50 20.92 1.89
C SER A 44 0.71 21.94 0.78
N LYS A 45 1.47 22.99 1.07
CA LYS A 45 1.83 24.09 0.15
C LYS A 45 2.80 23.67 -0.97
N THR A 46 3.14 22.39 -1.09
CA THR A 46 3.97 21.95 -2.24
C THR A 46 3.12 21.96 -3.50
N ASP A 47 3.58 22.64 -4.53
CA ASP A 47 2.92 22.60 -5.84
C ASP A 47 2.84 21.16 -6.35
N PHE A 48 1.67 20.80 -6.88
CA PHE A 48 1.48 19.57 -7.64
C PHE A 48 1.12 19.95 -9.07
N SER A 49 1.57 19.16 -10.04
CA SER A 49 1.21 19.37 -11.43
C SER A 49 -0.20 18.82 -11.68
N PRO A 50 -1.14 19.63 -12.20
CA PRO A 50 -2.49 19.17 -12.54
C PRO A 50 -2.44 18.17 -13.70
N ALA A 51 -3.50 17.38 -13.84
CA ALA A 51 -3.67 16.49 -14.97
C ALA A 51 -3.76 17.29 -16.29
N PRO A 52 -3.03 16.90 -17.35
CA PRO A 52 -3.26 17.45 -18.68
C PRO A 52 -4.73 17.27 -19.11
N PRO A 53 -5.33 18.19 -19.89
CA PRO A 53 -6.76 18.13 -20.24
C PRO A 53 -7.21 16.79 -20.83
N GLU A 54 -6.37 16.17 -21.67
CA GLU A 54 -6.62 14.86 -22.27
C GLU A 54 -6.68 13.72 -21.25
N VAL A 55 -5.86 13.77 -20.20
CA VAL A 55 -5.82 12.75 -19.13
C VAL A 55 -6.89 13.03 -18.07
N ALA A 56 -7.26 14.30 -17.88
CA ALA A 56 -8.21 14.73 -16.88
C ALA A 56 -9.63 14.16 -17.10
N HIS A 57 -9.97 13.83 -18.35
CA HIS A 57 -11.23 13.19 -18.71
C HIS A 57 -11.42 11.86 -17.97
N ARG A 58 -12.57 11.69 -17.32
CA ARG A 58 -12.95 10.45 -16.62
C ARG A 58 -13.30 9.39 -17.65
N ASN A 59 -12.76 8.19 -17.48
CA ASN A 59 -13.14 7.03 -18.27
C ASN A 59 -13.07 5.76 -17.40
N ASP A 60 -14.01 4.84 -17.57
CA ASP A 60 -14.06 3.60 -16.78
C ASP A 60 -13.13 2.49 -17.34
N SER A 61 -12.61 2.68 -18.55
CA SER A 61 -11.79 1.74 -19.31
C SER A 61 -10.63 2.48 -19.99
N ARG A 62 -9.66 2.95 -19.20
CA ARG A 62 -8.39 3.46 -19.72
C ARG A 62 -7.39 2.33 -19.84
N HIS A 63 -6.77 2.24 -21.02
CA HIS A 63 -5.81 1.20 -21.40
C HIS A 63 -4.40 1.78 -21.40
N LEU A 64 -3.44 1.10 -20.79
CA LEU A 64 -2.02 1.48 -20.76
C LEU A 64 -1.15 0.39 -21.38
N SER A 65 -0.47 0.70 -22.48
CA SER A 65 0.54 -0.18 -23.08
C SER A 65 1.87 -0.06 -22.33
N LEU A 66 2.31 -1.14 -21.70
CA LEU A 66 3.57 -1.17 -20.96
C LEU A 66 4.79 -1.03 -21.89
N LYS A 67 4.73 -1.63 -23.09
CA LYS A 67 5.78 -1.48 -24.11
C LYS A 67 5.95 -0.02 -24.54
N ARG A 68 4.85 0.67 -24.83
CA ARG A 68 4.88 2.06 -25.30
C ARG A 68 5.20 3.04 -24.19
N LEU A 69 4.75 2.75 -22.96
CA LEU A 69 5.13 3.51 -21.79
C LEU A 69 6.65 3.51 -21.63
N GLU A 70 7.30 2.35 -21.68
CA GLU A 70 8.77 2.29 -21.62
C GLU A 70 9.45 2.99 -22.79
N ALA A 71 8.94 2.84 -24.01
CA ALA A 71 9.48 3.56 -25.17
C ALA A 71 9.41 5.09 -24.99
N THR A 72 8.29 5.59 -24.45
CA THR A 72 8.10 7.02 -24.15
C THR A 72 9.07 7.48 -23.05
N ILE A 73 9.26 6.69 -22.00
CA ILE A 73 10.24 6.99 -20.93
C ILE A 73 11.66 7.09 -21.51
N LEU A 74 12.07 6.11 -22.34
CA LEU A 74 13.38 6.10 -22.98
C LEU A 74 13.57 7.29 -23.92
N GLU A 75 12.55 7.68 -24.67
CA GLU A 75 12.61 8.86 -25.52
C GLU A 75 12.86 10.13 -24.71
N HIS A 76 12.12 10.33 -23.60
CA HIS A 76 12.34 11.46 -22.70
C HIS A 76 13.76 11.46 -22.11
N GLN A 77 14.27 10.29 -21.72
CA GLN A 77 15.63 10.16 -21.20
C GLN A 77 16.69 10.48 -22.24
N ARG A 78 16.56 9.94 -23.45
CA ARG A 78 17.45 10.22 -24.58
C ARG A 78 17.47 11.71 -24.94
N LEU A 79 16.31 12.36 -24.86
CA LEU A 79 16.16 13.81 -25.10
C LEU A 79 16.50 14.66 -23.86
N GLN A 80 16.90 14.05 -22.74
CA GLN A 80 17.18 14.74 -21.46
C GLN A 80 16.02 15.63 -20.97
N ARG A 81 14.78 15.21 -21.24
CA ARG A 81 13.56 15.90 -20.82
C ARG A 81 13.02 15.28 -19.53
N PRO A 82 12.46 16.08 -18.61
CA PRO A 82 11.75 15.53 -17.45
C PRO A 82 10.58 14.64 -17.91
N LEU A 83 10.29 13.60 -17.13
CA LEU A 83 9.11 12.78 -17.37
C LEU A 83 7.84 13.61 -17.09
N PRO A 84 6.89 13.67 -18.05
CA PRO A 84 5.60 14.31 -17.88
C PRO A 84 4.82 13.72 -16.71
N VAL A 85 3.92 14.54 -16.14
CA VAL A 85 3.17 14.18 -14.94
C VAL A 85 2.24 12.99 -15.18
N GLU A 86 1.66 12.91 -16.37
CA GLU A 86 0.81 11.82 -16.82
C GLU A 86 1.55 10.48 -16.91
N ILE A 87 2.86 10.47 -17.18
CA ILE A 87 3.66 9.24 -17.10
C ILE A 87 3.81 8.82 -15.63
N ARG A 88 4.09 9.77 -14.74
CA ARG A 88 4.28 9.50 -13.30
C ARG A 88 3.03 8.92 -12.65
N TYR A 89 1.85 9.40 -13.06
CA TYR A 89 0.56 8.94 -12.54
C TYR A 89 -0.20 8.03 -13.48
N LEU A 90 0.51 7.35 -14.40
CA LEU A 90 -0.03 6.30 -15.25
C LEU A 90 -1.34 6.70 -15.95
N ALA A 91 -1.34 7.89 -16.55
CA ALA A 91 -2.46 8.55 -17.20
C ALA A 91 -3.72 8.58 -16.32
N GLY A 92 -3.57 8.83 -15.02
CA GLY A 92 -4.68 8.98 -14.08
C GLY A 92 -5.38 7.65 -13.75
N LEU A 93 -4.80 6.50 -14.09
CA LEU A 93 -5.37 5.19 -13.77
C LEU A 93 -5.50 5.04 -12.25
N GLN A 94 -6.71 4.77 -11.79
CA GLN A 94 -7.07 4.72 -10.36
C GLN A 94 -6.96 3.32 -9.79
N ARG A 95 -7.13 2.30 -10.63
CA ARG A 95 -7.15 0.89 -10.25
C ARG A 95 -6.94 0.01 -11.48
N ILE A 96 -6.27 -1.14 -11.32
CA ILE A 96 -6.18 -2.16 -12.36
C ILE A 96 -7.37 -3.11 -12.21
N GLU A 97 -8.26 -3.13 -13.19
CA GLU A 97 -9.37 -4.08 -13.27
C GLU A 97 -9.07 -5.25 -14.19
N GLU A 98 -8.23 -5.03 -15.21
CA GLU A 98 -7.86 -6.06 -16.16
C GLU A 98 -6.39 -5.93 -16.61
N VAL A 99 -5.78 -7.08 -16.87
CA VAL A 99 -4.46 -7.22 -17.49
C VAL A 99 -4.63 -8.05 -18.76
N VAL A 100 -4.22 -7.48 -19.90
CA VAL A 100 -4.26 -8.15 -21.20
C VAL A 100 -2.85 -8.39 -21.69
N LEU A 101 -2.52 -9.64 -21.97
CA LEU A 101 -1.26 -10.05 -22.60
C LEU A 101 -1.47 -10.10 -24.11
N LEU A 102 -0.61 -9.40 -24.87
CA LEU A 102 -0.63 -9.34 -26.33
C LEU A 102 0.69 -9.90 -26.90
N PRO A 103 0.86 -11.23 -26.94
CA PRO A 103 2.15 -11.82 -27.31
C PRO A 103 2.59 -11.51 -28.74
N SER A 104 1.63 -11.41 -29.68
CA SER A 104 1.89 -11.02 -31.07
C SER A 104 2.39 -9.57 -31.22
N GLU A 105 2.06 -8.70 -30.27
CA GLU A 105 2.54 -7.31 -30.23
C GLU A 105 3.76 -7.15 -29.30
N ASN A 106 4.15 -8.22 -28.61
CA ASN A 106 5.14 -8.21 -27.54
C ASN A 106 4.82 -7.12 -26.50
N ASP A 107 3.56 -7.08 -26.05
CA ASP A 107 3.04 -6.05 -25.15
C ASP A 107 2.14 -6.63 -24.06
N ALA A 108 1.94 -5.85 -23.00
CA ALA A 108 0.96 -6.09 -21.95
C ALA A 108 0.22 -4.79 -21.65
N ILE A 109 -1.10 -4.87 -21.52
CA ILE A 109 -1.99 -3.74 -21.30
C ILE A 109 -2.56 -3.81 -19.88
N LEU A 110 -2.47 -2.71 -19.14
CA LEU A 110 -3.20 -2.51 -17.89
C LEU A 110 -4.45 -1.71 -18.16
N ILE A 111 -5.61 -2.16 -17.66
CA ILE A 111 -6.91 -1.54 -17.93
C ILE A 111 -7.64 -1.26 -16.62
N GLY A 112 -8.32 -0.13 -16.55
CA GLY A 112 -9.26 0.18 -15.47
C GLY A 112 -9.73 1.63 -15.47
N PRO A 113 -10.42 2.07 -14.41
CA PRO A 113 -10.96 3.42 -14.33
C PRO A 113 -9.86 4.45 -14.16
N ALA A 114 -10.01 5.60 -14.79
CA ALA A 114 -9.08 6.71 -14.74
C ALA A 114 -9.82 8.05 -14.67
N ALA A 115 -9.18 9.04 -14.05
CA ALA A 115 -9.64 10.43 -14.08
C ALA A 115 -8.47 11.39 -13.81
N GLY A 116 -8.73 12.69 -13.95
CA GLY A 116 -7.88 13.72 -13.39
C GLY A 116 -7.78 13.65 -11.85
N TRP A 117 -6.86 14.43 -11.30
CA TRP A 117 -6.54 14.38 -9.88
C TRP A 117 -6.43 15.75 -9.24
N THR A 118 -6.65 15.74 -7.93
CA THR A 118 -6.40 16.86 -7.02
C THR A 118 -5.65 16.36 -5.79
N ARG A 119 -5.11 17.28 -5.00
CA ARG A 119 -4.48 16.95 -3.73
C ARG A 119 -5.52 16.90 -2.62
N SER A 120 -5.57 15.76 -1.93
CA SER A 120 -6.36 15.59 -0.70
C SER A 120 -5.78 16.41 0.46
N PRO A 121 -6.56 16.70 1.53
CA PRO A 121 -6.04 17.33 2.75
C PRO A 121 -4.88 16.55 3.40
N GLY A 122 -4.83 15.23 3.18
CA GLY A 122 -3.75 14.36 3.64
C GLY A 122 -2.47 14.42 2.78
N GLY A 123 -2.45 15.19 1.70
CA GLY A 123 -1.30 15.39 0.81
C GLY A 123 -1.19 14.40 -0.36
N GLY A 124 -1.95 13.29 -0.34
CA GLY A 124 -2.01 12.33 -1.43
C GLY A 124 -2.85 12.83 -2.61
N LEU A 125 -2.56 12.35 -3.82
CA LEU A 125 -3.34 12.66 -5.02
C LEU A 125 -4.53 11.72 -5.16
N VAL A 126 -5.70 12.30 -5.39
CA VAL A 126 -6.97 11.59 -5.47
C VAL A 126 -7.84 12.16 -6.57
N ASP A 127 -8.76 11.36 -7.06
CA ASP A 127 -9.90 11.81 -7.85
C ASP A 127 -10.71 12.87 -7.08
N PRO A 128 -10.95 14.07 -7.65
CA PRO A 128 -11.72 15.11 -6.97
C PRO A 128 -13.15 14.69 -6.62
N GLN A 129 -13.77 13.81 -7.41
CA GLN A 129 -15.16 13.37 -7.20
C GLN A 129 -15.24 12.14 -6.29
N THR A 130 -14.39 11.13 -6.52
CA THR A 130 -14.51 9.83 -5.82
C THR A 130 -13.57 9.67 -4.63
N GLN A 131 -12.58 10.57 -4.48
CA GLN A 131 -11.47 10.47 -3.52
C GLN A 131 -10.60 9.21 -3.71
N ARG A 132 -10.73 8.51 -4.85
CA ARG A 132 -9.91 7.33 -5.16
C ARG A 132 -8.48 7.76 -5.51
N PRO A 133 -7.45 7.16 -4.89
CA PRO A 133 -6.06 7.45 -5.26
C PRO A 133 -5.70 6.84 -6.61
N LEU A 134 -4.67 7.42 -7.22
CA LEU A 134 -4.09 6.98 -8.49
C LEU A 134 -3.08 5.84 -8.31
N LEU A 135 -2.71 5.21 -9.42
CA LEU A 135 -1.52 4.38 -9.54
C LEU A 135 -0.31 5.25 -9.89
N GLU A 136 0.88 4.85 -9.45
CA GLU A 136 2.12 5.59 -9.67
C GLU A 136 3.17 4.70 -10.35
N LEU A 137 3.95 5.28 -11.25
CA LEU A 137 5.00 4.59 -12.01
C LEU A 137 6.03 3.91 -11.09
N ASP A 138 6.43 4.60 -10.02
CA ASP A 138 7.41 4.12 -9.07
C ASP A 138 6.92 2.84 -8.35
N ASP A 139 5.63 2.75 -8.04
CA ASP A 139 5.04 1.57 -7.40
C ASP A 139 4.93 0.40 -8.41
N LEU A 140 4.64 0.69 -9.69
CA LEU A 140 4.68 -0.31 -10.77
C LEU A 140 6.09 -0.88 -10.95
N ALA A 141 7.12 -0.02 -10.96
CA ALA A 141 8.51 -0.45 -11.06
C ALA A 141 8.91 -1.35 -9.89
N VAL A 142 8.54 -0.99 -8.66
CA VAL A 142 8.78 -1.81 -7.47
C VAL A 142 8.08 -3.17 -7.56
N ALA A 143 6.82 -3.20 -8.03
CA ALA A 143 6.08 -4.45 -8.21
C ALA A 143 6.71 -5.38 -9.28
N LEU A 144 7.14 -4.83 -10.41
CA LEU A 144 7.83 -5.59 -11.47
C LEU A 144 9.16 -6.18 -10.97
N ARG A 145 9.96 -5.38 -10.26
CA ARG A 145 11.22 -5.84 -9.65
C ARG A 145 10.99 -6.96 -8.65
N PHE A 146 9.91 -6.88 -7.86
CA PHE A 146 9.56 -7.96 -6.95
C PHE A 146 9.29 -9.27 -7.68
N SER A 147 8.47 -9.24 -8.73
CA SER A 147 8.04 -10.45 -9.46
C SER A 147 9.15 -11.10 -10.30
N ILE A 148 10.12 -10.32 -10.79
CA ILE A 148 11.24 -10.86 -11.61
C ILE A 148 12.38 -11.41 -10.76
N ALA A 149 12.55 -10.92 -9.53
CA ALA A 149 13.69 -11.28 -8.71
C ALA A 149 13.65 -12.76 -8.28
N SER A 150 14.60 -13.56 -8.77
CA SER A 150 14.65 -15.00 -8.53
C SER A 150 15.16 -15.37 -7.12
N ASN A 151 15.84 -14.45 -6.42
CA ASN A 151 16.43 -14.67 -5.08
C ASN A 151 15.89 -13.66 -4.05
N GLN A 152 14.57 -13.51 -3.98
CA GLN A 152 13.95 -12.64 -2.98
C GLN A 152 14.15 -13.20 -1.56
N PRO A 153 14.60 -12.39 -0.58
CA PRO A 153 14.69 -12.82 0.82
C PRO A 153 13.32 -13.07 1.47
N SER A 154 12.23 -12.64 0.81
CA SER A 154 10.86 -12.83 1.24
C SER A 154 9.98 -13.27 0.08
N SER A 155 9.12 -14.28 0.29
CA SER A 155 8.11 -14.71 -0.69
C SER A 155 6.88 -13.79 -0.77
N PHE A 156 6.87 -12.69 -0.01
CA PHE A 156 5.78 -11.72 0.02
C PHE A 156 6.30 -10.28 0.18
N ILE A 157 5.49 -9.33 -0.29
CA ILE A 157 5.65 -7.90 -0.02
C ILE A 157 4.85 -7.55 1.23
N GLY A 158 5.40 -6.77 2.16
CA GLY A 158 4.65 -6.46 3.36
C GLY A 158 5.35 -5.58 4.38
N CYS A 159 4.69 -5.42 5.50
CA CYS A 159 5.28 -4.82 6.69
C CYS A 159 4.73 -5.47 7.96
N SER A 160 5.42 -5.26 9.07
CA SER A 160 4.89 -5.51 10.41
C SER A 160 5.17 -4.32 11.33
N ILE A 161 4.28 -4.10 12.30
CA ILE A 161 4.49 -3.16 13.40
C ILE A 161 4.32 -3.96 14.68
N ASP A 162 5.44 -4.19 15.35
CA ASP A 162 5.51 -5.09 16.50
C ASP A 162 6.19 -4.41 17.70
N PRO A 163 5.74 -4.65 18.93
CA PRO A 163 6.42 -4.15 20.11
C PRO A 163 7.81 -4.78 20.25
N THR A 164 8.76 -4.01 20.75
CA THR A 164 10.10 -4.52 21.09
C THR A 164 10.03 -5.53 22.24
N ASP A 165 10.94 -6.50 22.28
CA ASP A 165 11.04 -7.47 23.39
C ASP A 165 11.22 -6.77 24.75
N ALA A 166 12.03 -5.71 24.77
CA ALA A 166 12.22 -4.88 25.96
C ALA A 166 10.92 -4.15 26.34
N GLY A 167 10.18 -3.64 25.36
CA GLY A 167 8.87 -3.02 25.53
C GLY A 167 7.84 -3.97 26.13
N LEU A 168 7.74 -5.19 25.61
CA LEU A 168 6.88 -6.25 26.15
C LEU A 168 7.21 -6.56 27.62
N LYS A 169 8.50 -6.67 27.98
CA LYS A 169 8.94 -6.91 29.36
C LYS A 169 8.56 -5.76 30.30
N ARG A 170 8.77 -4.51 29.87
CA ARG A 170 8.38 -3.31 30.65
C ARG A 170 6.87 -3.21 30.80
N TYR A 171 6.12 -3.45 29.72
CA TYR A 171 4.66 -3.44 29.72
C TYR A 171 4.08 -4.51 30.66
N ALA A 172 4.58 -5.74 30.60
CA ALA A 172 4.18 -6.81 31.52
C ALA A 172 4.50 -6.48 32.99
N ARG A 173 5.64 -5.81 33.25
CA ARG A 173 5.99 -5.32 34.59
C ARG A 173 5.04 -4.22 35.06
N TYR A 174 4.66 -3.31 34.17
CA TYR A 174 3.70 -2.25 34.46
C TYR A 174 2.32 -2.82 34.82
N LEU A 175 1.78 -3.74 34.01
CA LEU A 175 0.49 -4.38 34.25
C LEU A 175 0.45 -5.14 35.59
N ARG A 176 1.53 -5.83 35.98
CA ARG A 176 1.61 -6.53 37.29
C ARG A 176 1.57 -5.58 38.49
N LYS A 177 1.96 -4.31 38.32
CA LYS A 177 1.91 -3.30 39.39
C LYS A 177 0.52 -2.68 39.57
N LEU A 178 -0.38 -2.85 38.59
CA LEU A 178 -1.75 -2.37 38.71
C LEU A 178 -2.49 -3.21 39.75
N LYS A 179 -2.73 -2.63 40.93
CA LYS A 179 -3.52 -3.22 42.02
C LYS A 179 -4.86 -2.51 42.15
N GLY A 180 -5.88 -3.25 42.60
CA GLY A 180 -7.21 -2.71 42.92
C GLY A 180 -8.14 -2.53 41.70
N PRO A 181 -9.40 -2.14 41.95
CA PRO A 181 -10.36 -1.88 40.89
C PRO A 181 -9.89 -0.71 40.01
N LEU A 182 -9.88 -0.91 38.68
CA LEU A 182 -9.53 0.18 37.76
C LEU A 182 -10.73 1.12 37.66
N ASP A 183 -10.57 2.30 38.25
CA ASP A 183 -11.51 3.42 38.16
C ASP A 183 -11.36 4.17 36.83
N SER A 184 -12.49 4.53 36.23
CA SER A 184 -12.58 5.33 35.02
C SER A 184 -11.82 6.66 35.10
N GLN A 185 -11.77 7.31 36.27
CA GLN A 185 -11.03 8.58 36.43
C GLN A 185 -9.52 8.38 36.23
N ARG A 186 -9.00 7.17 36.49
CA ARG A 186 -7.58 6.82 36.33
C ARG A 186 -7.25 6.35 34.91
N PHE A 187 -8.22 6.12 34.04
CA PHE A 187 -7.95 5.55 32.71
C PHE A 187 -6.97 6.39 31.88
N PRO A 188 -7.05 7.74 31.83
CA PRO A 188 -6.10 8.53 31.04
C PRO A 188 -4.64 8.34 31.49
N SER A 189 -4.38 8.39 32.80
CA SER A 189 -3.03 8.21 33.34
C SER A 189 -2.55 6.77 33.17
N LEU A 190 -3.45 5.78 33.32
CA LEU A 190 -3.14 4.37 33.08
C LEU A 190 -2.78 4.09 31.62
N VAL A 191 -3.54 4.63 30.67
CA VAL A 191 -3.27 4.54 29.23
C VAL A 191 -1.91 5.14 28.92
N LYS A 192 -1.62 6.35 29.42
CA LYS A 192 -0.31 6.98 29.23
C LYS A 192 0.83 6.12 29.79
N GLY A 193 0.69 5.60 31.00
CA GLY A 193 1.70 4.73 31.61
C GLY A 193 1.90 3.41 30.85
N MET A 194 0.84 2.85 30.28
CA MET A 194 0.91 1.67 29.41
C MET A 194 1.68 1.95 28.12
N GLN A 195 1.38 3.07 27.46
CA GLN A 195 2.07 3.48 26.22
C GLN A 195 3.55 3.76 26.50
N GLN A 196 3.87 4.44 27.60
CA GLN A 196 5.24 4.71 28.02
C GLN A 196 6.01 3.42 28.36
N ALA A 197 5.36 2.47 29.06
CA ALA A 197 5.98 1.20 29.40
C ALA A 197 6.29 0.38 28.14
N MET A 198 5.34 0.29 27.20
CA MET A 198 5.55 -0.37 25.92
C MET A 198 6.65 0.32 25.11
N GLY A 199 6.58 1.64 24.97
CA GLY A 199 7.51 2.45 24.19
C GLY A 199 7.21 2.41 22.69
N LEU A 200 8.23 2.70 21.87
CA LEU A 200 8.12 2.59 20.42
C LEU A 200 8.02 1.12 19.99
N GLN A 201 7.28 0.89 18.91
CA GLN A 201 7.18 -0.38 18.20
C GLN A 201 8.07 -0.35 16.97
N ASP A 202 8.68 -1.47 16.65
CA ASP A 202 9.57 -1.61 15.49
C ASP A 202 8.75 -1.88 14.23
N VAL A 203 9.17 -1.24 13.14
CA VAL A 203 8.64 -1.47 11.80
C VAL A 203 9.62 -2.36 11.05
N ARG A 204 9.10 -3.45 10.45
CA ARG A 204 9.85 -4.29 9.51
C ARG A 204 9.16 -4.25 8.16
N ILE A 205 9.94 -4.21 7.09
CA ILE A 205 9.46 -4.15 5.70
C ILE A 205 10.01 -5.36 4.96
N PHE A 206 9.19 -5.95 4.08
CA PHE A 206 9.48 -7.19 3.38
C PHE A 206 9.25 -7.01 1.88
N GLY A 207 10.14 -7.57 1.06
CA GLY A 207 10.00 -7.67 -0.40
C GLY A 207 10.20 -6.38 -1.20
N VAL A 208 10.24 -5.21 -0.56
CA VAL A 208 10.39 -3.91 -1.24
C VAL A 208 11.43 -3.03 -0.53
N PRO A 209 12.04 -2.04 -1.23
CA PRO A 209 12.93 -1.08 -0.59
C PRO A 209 12.23 -0.32 0.54
N ASP A 210 12.89 -0.20 1.70
CA ASP A 210 12.31 0.38 2.92
C ASP A 210 12.06 1.89 2.82
N ASN A 211 12.81 2.55 1.94
CA ASN A 211 12.70 3.96 1.58
C ASN A 211 11.80 4.20 0.35
N SER A 212 10.94 3.26 -0.01
CA SER A 212 9.99 3.44 -1.10
C SER A 212 8.65 4.00 -0.61
N ARG A 213 7.94 4.66 -1.54
CA ARG A 213 6.53 5.01 -1.36
C ARG A 213 5.70 3.76 -1.04
N PHE A 214 5.93 2.66 -1.77
CA PHE A 214 5.31 1.35 -1.53
C PHE A 214 5.41 0.95 -0.04
N ALA A 215 6.62 0.90 0.51
CA ALA A 215 6.85 0.57 1.92
C ALA A 215 6.12 1.52 2.87
N SER A 216 6.17 2.82 2.59
CA SER A 216 5.52 3.84 3.41
C SER A 216 4.01 3.61 3.49
N LYS A 217 3.34 3.30 2.37
CA LYS A 217 1.88 3.07 2.37
C LYS A 217 1.48 1.78 3.08
N LEU A 218 2.28 0.72 2.99
CA LEU A 218 2.03 -0.52 3.73
C LEU A 218 1.95 -0.25 5.23
N VAL A 219 2.94 0.48 5.77
CA VAL A 219 3.02 0.79 7.20
C VAL A 219 1.91 1.73 7.64
N ILE A 220 1.59 2.75 6.83
CA ILE A 220 0.52 3.69 7.14
C ILE A 220 -0.85 2.98 7.13
N ALA A 221 -1.10 2.09 6.17
CA ALA A 221 -2.35 1.33 6.15
C ALA A 221 -2.50 0.43 7.39
N ASP A 222 -1.45 -0.29 7.79
CA ASP A 222 -1.48 -1.09 9.02
C ASP A 222 -1.67 -0.21 10.28
N TYR A 223 -1.06 0.98 10.32
CA TYR A 223 -1.29 1.94 11.40
C TYR A 223 -2.77 2.36 11.51
N PHE A 224 -3.41 2.71 10.40
CA PHE A 224 -4.84 3.05 10.39
C PHE A 224 -5.74 1.86 10.74
N LEU A 225 -5.41 0.64 10.27
CA LEU A 225 -6.13 -0.57 10.65
C LEU A 225 -6.17 -0.76 12.17
N LYS A 226 -5.01 -0.59 12.83
CA LYS A 226 -4.90 -0.67 14.28
C LYS A 226 -5.76 0.39 14.96
N ARG A 227 -5.72 1.63 14.49
CA ARG A 227 -6.50 2.74 15.05
C ARG A 227 -8.00 2.50 14.95
N LEU A 228 -8.48 2.01 13.81
CA LEU A 228 -9.87 1.61 13.58
C LEU A 228 -10.30 0.50 14.53
N ALA A 229 -9.51 -0.58 14.62
CA ALA A 229 -9.82 -1.70 15.51
C ALA A 229 -9.86 -1.27 16.99
N MET A 230 -8.96 -0.40 17.43
CA MET A 230 -8.96 0.15 18.79
C MET A 230 -10.01 1.24 19.04
N GLY A 231 -10.68 1.74 17.99
CA GLY A 231 -11.73 2.75 18.07
C GLY A 231 -11.21 4.19 18.23
N PHE A 232 -9.94 4.45 17.90
CA PHE A 232 -9.39 5.81 17.82
C PHE A 232 -9.92 6.58 16.61
N ASP A 233 -10.15 5.87 15.51
CA ASP A 233 -10.78 6.43 14.31
C ASP A 233 -12.18 5.82 14.13
N ARG A 234 -13.14 6.68 13.81
CA ARG A 234 -14.54 6.29 13.56
C ARG A 234 -14.99 6.88 12.23
N PRO A 235 -14.84 6.13 11.12
CA PRO A 235 -15.32 6.59 9.83
C PRO A 235 -16.85 6.73 9.87
N PRO A 236 -17.42 7.68 9.11
CA PRO A 236 -18.86 7.95 9.08
C PRO A 236 -19.60 6.88 8.24
N ILE A 237 -19.41 5.61 8.58
CA ILE A 237 -20.00 4.46 7.91
C ILE A 237 -21.14 3.91 8.79
N LYS A 238 -22.33 3.76 8.20
CA LYS A 238 -23.50 3.22 8.91
C LYS A 238 -23.20 1.81 9.43
N GLY A 239 -23.50 1.57 10.72
CA GLY A 239 -23.27 0.26 11.35
C GLY A 239 -21.82 -0.03 11.74
N TRP A 240 -20.92 0.95 11.60
CA TRP A 240 -19.52 0.80 11.98
C TRP A 240 -19.34 0.49 13.47
N VAL A 241 -18.50 -0.50 13.77
CA VAL A 241 -18.08 -0.83 15.13
C VAL A 241 -16.58 -1.10 15.18
N SER A 242 -15.92 -0.65 16.25
CA SER A 242 -14.55 -1.04 16.56
C SER A 242 -14.50 -2.40 17.27
N TYR A 243 -13.31 -3.00 17.32
CA TYR A 243 -13.12 -4.23 18.08
C TYR A 243 -13.43 -4.01 19.56
N MET A 244 -13.10 -2.83 20.07
CA MET A 244 -13.44 -2.44 21.44
C MET A 244 -14.96 -2.36 21.68
N ASP A 245 -15.76 -1.95 20.69
CA ASP A 245 -17.23 -1.96 20.80
C ASP A 245 -17.73 -3.40 20.94
N LEU A 246 -17.23 -4.31 20.10
CA LEU A 246 -17.59 -5.72 20.14
C LEU A 246 -17.18 -6.39 21.47
N LEU A 247 -15.98 -6.10 21.96
CA LEU A 247 -15.51 -6.59 23.27
C LEU A 247 -16.36 -6.09 24.43
N SER A 248 -16.80 -4.82 24.39
CA SER A 248 -17.62 -4.24 25.45
C SER A 248 -18.99 -4.91 25.60
N LYS A 249 -19.51 -5.45 24.49
CA LYS A 249 -20.79 -6.18 24.43
C LYS A 249 -20.65 -7.68 24.66
N SER A 250 -19.42 -8.20 24.67
CA SER A 250 -19.15 -9.64 24.80
C SER A 250 -19.10 -10.10 26.26
N GLY A 251 -19.27 -11.41 26.49
CA GLY A 251 -19.17 -12.02 27.82
C GLY A 251 -17.75 -11.93 28.41
N LYS A 252 -17.63 -12.06 29.75
CA LYS A 252 -16.35 -11.93 30.49
C LYS A 252 -15.22 -12.86 30.00
N ASN A 253 -15.57 -13.98 29.37
CA ASN A 253 -14.64 -15.00 28.87
C ASN A 253 -14.36 -14.91 27.35
N ALA A 254 -14.90 -13.91 26.66
CA ALA A 254 -14.85 -13.83 25.19
C ALA A 254 -13.42 -13.75 24.62
N VAL A 255 -12.49 -13.17 25.39
CA VAL A 255 -11.09 -13.04 24.99
C VAL A 255 -10.17 -13.36 26.16
N ARG A 256 -9.34 -14.40 25.98
CA ARG A 256 -8.34 -14.84 26.97
C ARG A 256 -6.91 -14.41 26.60
N ARG A 257 -6.68 -13.96 25.37
CA ARG A 257 -5.39 -13.54 24.81
C ARG A 257 -5.61 -12.35 23.89
N GLN A 258 -4.61 -11.48 23.74
CA GLN A 258 -4.66 -10.42 22.73
C GLN A 258 -4.69 -11.02 21.31
N HIS A 259 -5.16 -10.23 20.35
CA HIS A 259 -5.26 -10.61 18.94
C HIS A 259 -4.51 -9.61 18.07
N ARG A 260 -3.84 -10.12 17.03
CA ARG A 260 -3.27 -9.31 15.95
C ARG A 260 -4.26 -9.21 14.79
N PHE A 261 -4.22 -8.11 14.06
CA PHE A 261 -5.00 -7.89 12.83
C PHE A 261 -4.06 -7.42 11.73
N TRP A 262 -4.18 -7.99 10.53
CA TRP A 262 -3.32 -7.62 9.41
C TRP A 262 -4.05 -7.78 8.07
N PHE A 263 -3.65 -6.98 7.09
CA PHE A 263 -4.14 -7.12 5.72
C PHE A 263 -3.44 -8.28 5.00
N VAL A 264 -4.20 -9.02 4.21
CA VAL A 264 -3.69 -10.03 3.28
C VAL A 264 -4.28 -9.82 1.89
N ALA A 265 -3.48 -10.05 0.85
CA ALA A 265 -4.01 -10.16 -0.51
C ALA A 265 -4.87 -11.43 -0.65
N THR A 266 -6.01 -11.33 -1.31
CA THR A 266 -6.91 -12.45 -1.62
C THR A 266 -7.05 -12.62 -3.11
N HIS A 267 -6.89 -13.86 -3.59
CA HIS A 267 -6.85 -14.18 -5.03
C HIS A 267 -8.01 -15.04 -5.51
N ASN A 268 -8.92 -15.39 -4.61
CA ASN A 268 -10.15 -16.12 -4.92
C ASN A 268 -11.10 -15.36 -5.86
N THR A 269 -10.76 -14.12 -6.19
CA THR A 269 -11.54 -13.24 -7.04
C THR A 269 -10.84 -12.95 -8.38
N LEU A 270 -9.77 -13.66 -8.74
CA LEU A 270 -9.13 -13.51 -10.05
C LEU A 270 -9.83 -14.40 -11.08
N THR A 271 -10.24 -13.83 -12.22
CA THR A 271 -10.75 -14.61 -13.37
C THR A 271 -9.84 -14.44 -14.57
N ARG A 272 -9.82 -15.42 -15.48
CA ARG A 272 -9.01 -15.39 -16.69
C ARG A 272 -9.70 -15.93 -17.92
N SER A 273 -9.28 -15.53 -19.10
CA SER A 273 -9.68 -16.18 -20.35
C SER A 273 -9.08 -17.59 -20.46
N ALA A 274 -9.69 -18.43 -21.30
CA ALA A 274 -9.25 -19.81 -21.52
C ALA A 274 -7.81 -19.88 -22.07
N ASP A 275 -7.44 -18.93 -22.92
CA ASP A 275 -6.11 -18.79 -23.52
C ASP A 275 -5.09 -18.06 -22.63
N HIS A 276 -5.45 -17.74 -21.38
CA HIS A 276 -4.61 -17.04 -20.40
C HIS A 276 -4.15 -15.64 -20.81
N ARG A 277 -4.77 -15.03 -21.82
CA ARG A 277 -4.41 -13.68 -22.30
C ARG A 277 -5.07 -12.57 -21.53
N ILE A 278 -6.23 -12.79 -20.93
CA ILE A 278 -6.98 -11.76 -20.20
C ILE A 278 -7.13 -12.21 -18.77
N TRP A 279 -6.81 -11.32 -17.84
CA TRP A 279 -6.94 -11.54 -16.41
C TRP A 279 -7.71 -10.39 -15.80
N HIS A 280 -8.81 -10.71 -15.14
CA HIS A 280 -9.75 -9.74 -14.59
C HIS A 280 -9.83 -9.86 -13.06
N PHE A 281 -9.76 -8.72 -12.39
CA PHE A 281 -9.73 -8.62 -10.94
C PHE A 281 -11.12 -8.33 -10.39
N ASN A 282 -11.75 -9.32 -9.74
CA ASN A 282 -13.04 -9.11 -9.09
C ASN A 282 -12.86 -8.64 -7.64
N GLY A 283 -13.74 -7.77 -7.16
CA GLY A 283 -13.72 -7.27 -5.77
C GLY A 283 -12.41 -6.56 -5.38
N PRO A 284 -12.20 -6.22 -4.09
CA PRO A 284 -11.05 -5.41 -3.64
C PRO A 284 -9.71 -6.17 -3.57
N GLY A 285 -9.70 -7.50 -3.64
CA GLY A 285 -8.47 -8.31 -3.59
C GLY A 285 -7.71 -8.25 -2.26
N LEU A 286 -8.35 -7.76 -1.19
CA LEU A 286 -7.79 -7.65 0.16
C LEU A 286 -8.78 -8.14 1.21
N ALA A 287 -8.25 -8.76 2.26
CA ALA A 287 -9.00 -9.10 3.46
C ALA A 287 -8.19 -8.79 4.72
N VAL A 288 -8.88 -8.65 5.84
CA VAL A 288 -8.25 -8.60 7.16
C VAL A 288 -8.28 -9.99 7.77
N ARG A 289 -7.14 -10.41 8.33
CA ARG A 289 -7.01 -11.66 9.08
C ARG A 289 -6.70 -11.36 10.53
N THR A 290 -6.94 -12.35 11.37
CA THR A 290 -6.68 -12.27 12.81
C THR A 290 -6.22 -13.59 13.38
N ALA A 291 -5.41 -13.51 14.42
CA ALA A 291 -4.84 -14.63 15.14
C ALA A 291 -4.56 -14.21 16.59
N ALA A 292 -4.55 -15.17 17.51
CA ALA A 292 -4.24 -14.89 18.91
C ALA A 292 -2.73 -14.66 19.09
N THR A 293 -2.32 -13.60 19.77
CA THR A 293 -0.90 -13.35 20.05
C THR A 293 -0.32 -14.51 20.88
N THR A 294 0.85 -14.99 20.47
CA THR A 294 1.61 -16.06 21.15
C THR A 294 3.07 -15.64 21.25
N SER A 295 3.87 -16.33 22.06
CA SER A 295 5.31 -16.02 22.20
C SER A 295 6.12 -16.18 20.90
N LYS A 296 5.59 -16.90 19.90
CA LYS A 296 6.24 -17.12 18.60
C LYS A 296 5.47 -16.51 17.42
N ASP A 297 4.50 -15.63 17.68
CA ASP A 297 3.66 -14.97 16.67
C ASP A 297 3.33 -15.82 15.43
N SER A 298 2.38 -16.75 15.61
CA SER A 298 1.90 -17.63 14.55
C SER A 298 0.58 -17.14 13.96
N ASP A 299 0.56 -16.94 12.64
CA ASP A 299 -0.65 -16.67 11.84
C ASP A 299 -1.70 -17.78 11.96
N LYS A 300 -1.31 -18.98 12.42
CA LYS A 300 -2.18 -20.16 12.55
C LYS A 300 -2.86 -20.28 13.92
N SER A 301 -2.53 -19.38 14.86
CA SER A 301 -3.09 -19.45 16.20
C SER A 301 -4.59 -19.09 16.21
N LYS A 302 -5.39 -19.92 16.88
CA LYS A 302 -6.86 -19.80 16.86
C LYS A 302 -7.33 -18.45 17.40
N ALA A 303 -7.99 -17.66 16.56
CA ALA A 303 -8.64 -16.42 16.94
C ALA A 303 -9.89 -16.67 17.81
N SER A 304 -10.26 -15.68 18.62
CA SER A 304 -11.53 -15.71 19.34
C SER A 304 -12.68 -15.42 18.36
N PRO A 305 -13.91 -15.91 18.62
CA PRO A 305 -15.05 -15.62 17.74
C PRO A 305 -15.29 -14.12 17.54
N VAL A 306 -15.07 -13.31 18.59
CA VAL A 306 -15.25 -11.86 18.51
C VAL A 306 -14.14 -11.18 17.69
N ALA A 307 -12.91 -11.71 17.71
CA ALA A 307 -11.83 -11.23 16.84
C ALA A 307 -12.09 -11.62 15.37
N ALA A 308 -12.52 -12.86 15.12
CA ALA A 308 -12.87 -13.32 13.78
C ALA A 308 -13.98 -12.45 13.17
N ARG A 309 -15.06 -12.20 13.93
CA ARG A 309 -16.13 -11.28 13.54
C ARG A 309 -15.63 -9.88 13.23
N MET A 310 -14.63 -9.38 13.97
CA MET A 310 -14.04 -8.07 13.67
C MET A 310 -13.26 -8.10 12.36
N ALA A 311 -12.47 -9.14 12.11
CA ALA A 311 -11.71 -9.28 10.87
C ALA A 311 -12.64 -9.37 9.64
N GLU A 312 -13.75 -10.11 9.76
CA GLU A 312 -14.84 -10.14 8.77
C GLU A 312 -15.45 -8.75 8.59
N HIS A 313 -15.84 -8.08 9.68
CA HIS A 313 -16.40 -6.72 9.63
C HIS A 313 -15.47 -5.72 8.91
N LEU A 314 -14.16 -5.76 9.19
CA LEU A 314 -13.16 -4.92 8.52
C LEU A 314 -13.01 -5.26 7.04
N THR A 315 -13.09 -6.54 6.70
CA THR A 315 -13.01 -7.03 5.31
C THR A 315 -14.22 -6.56 4.51
N ASP A 316 -15.42 -6.76 5.03
CA ASP A 316 -16.68 -6.42 4.34
C ASP A 316 -16.82 -4.91 4.12
N HIS A 317 -16.33 -4.10 5.07
CA HIS A 317 -16.40 -2.65 4.99
C HIS A 317 -15.19 -2.03 4.25
N PHE A 318 -14.21 -2.83 3.82
CA PHE A 318 -13.00 -2.32 3.16
C PHE A 318 -13.30 -1.38 1.97
N PRO A 319 -14.24 -1.68 1.05
CA PRO A 319 -14.55 -0.78 -0.06
C PRO A 319 -15.08 0.59 0.40
N LEU A 320 -15.82 0.65 1.51
CA LEU A 320 -16.30 1.91 2.08
C LEU A 320 -15.19 2.63 2.85
N LEU A 321 -14.36 1.89 3.59
CA LEU A 321 -13.20 2.45 4.28
C LEU A 321 -12.22 3.10 3.32
N ALA A 322 -11.96 2.50 2.15
CA ALA A 322 -11.09 3.06 1.13
C ALA A 322 -11.57 4.43 0.58
N LYS A 323 -12.88 4.72 0.65
CA LYS A 323 -13.42 6.04 0.28
C LYS A 323 -13.16 7.11 1.35
N HIS A 324 -13.12 6.73 2.62
CA HIS A 324 -12.93 7.65 3.74
C HIS A 324 -11.47 7.76 4.20
N ILE A 325 -10.66 6.73 3.92
CA ILE A 325 -9.27 6.61 4.33
C ILE A 325 -8.46 6.25 3.07
N PRO A 326 -8.02 7.25 2.28
CA PRO A 326 -7.46 7.02 0.95
C PRO A 326 -6.27 6.05 0.90
N VAL A 327 -5.49 5.92 1.98
CA VAL A 327 -4.37 4.95 2.03
C VAL A 327 -4.82 3.49 1.87
N PHE A 328 -6.07 3.16 2.17
CA PHE A 328 -6.61 1.83 1.88
C PHE A 328 -6.89 1.62 0.39
N GLY A 329 -7.31 2.67 -0.33
CA GLY A 329 -7.35 2.64 -1.79
C GLY A 329 -5.95 2.51 -2.39
N GLU A 330 -4.95 3.15 -1.78
CA GLU A 330 -3.54 2.99 -2.18
C GLU A 330 -3.06 1.56 -1.91
N LEU A 331 -3.40 0.99 -0.75
CA LEU A 331 -3.07 -0.40 -0.41
C LEU A 331 -3.68 -1.39 -1.42
N GLU A 332 -4.94 -1.20 -1.81
CA GLU A 332 -5.59 -1.98 -2.89
C GLU A 332 -4.80 -1.86 -4.20
N ASN A 333 -4.38 -0.65 -4.56
CA ASN A 333 -3.59 -0.41 -5.77
C ASN A 333 -2.25 -1.14 -5.73
N LEU A 334 -1.55 -1.11 -4.59
CA LEU A 334 -0.29 -1.81 -4.40
C LEU A 334 -0.46 -3.33 -4.49
N ALA A 335 -1.53 -3.88 -3.91
CA ALA A 335 -1.84 -5.30 -4.03
C ALA A 335 -2.12 -5.71 -5.48
N ARG A 336 -2.93 -4.93 -6.20
CA ARG A 336 -3.23 -5.18 -7.61
C ARG A 336 -2.01 -5.02 -8.50
N LEU A 337 -1.13 -4.04 -8.25
CA LEU A 337 0.13 -3.89 -8.97
C LEU A 337 1.03 -5.12 -8.79
N ALA A 338 1.14 -5.64 -7.57
CA ALA A 338 1.94 -6.84 -7.30
C ALA A 338 1.40 -8.07 -8.05
N VAL A 339 0.07 -8.24 -8.10
CA VAL A 339 -0.56 -9.34 -8.87
C VAL A 339 -0.49 -9.09 -10.37
N ALA A 340 -0.66 -7.85 -10.84
CA ALA A 340 -0.54 -7.50 -12.25
C ALA A 340 0.88 -7.73 -12.76
N ALA A 341 1.91 -7.33 -11.99
CA ALA A 341 3.29 -7.64 -12.28
C ALA A 341 3.51 -9.16 -12.38
N GLU A 342 2.96 -9.92 -11.43
CA GLU A 342 3.03 -11.38 -11.44
C GLU A 342 2.37 -12.00 -12.69
N ILE A 343 1.21 -11.51 -13.12
CA ILE A 343 0.56 -11.93 -14.38
C ILE A 343 1.43 -11.57 -15.59
N VAL A 344 1.94 -10.35 -15.63
CA VAL A 344 2.75 -9.84 -16.75
C VAL A 344 4.09 -10.56 -16.87
N VAL A 345 4.66 -11.06 -15.78
CA VAL A 345 5.96 -11.74 -15.78
C VAL A 345 5.80 -13.26 -15.92
N ASN A 346 4.88 -13.85 -15.16
CA ASN A 346 4.86 -15.30 -14.91
C ASN A 346 3.60 -16.03 -15.41
N ALA A 347 2.59 -15.35 -15.98
CA ALA A 347 1.43 -16.06 -16.51
C ALA A 347 1.84 -17.04 -17.62
N PRO A 348 1.15 -18.18 -17.79
CA PRO A 348 1.41 -19.06 -18.92
C PRO A 348 1.01 -18.38 -20.23
N ILE A 349 1.89 -18.46 -21.23
CA ILE A 349 1.63 -18.18 -22.64
C ILE A 349 2.13 -19.37 -23.46
N ALA A 350 1.63 -19.56 -24.68
CA ALA A 350 2.09 -20.66 -25.52
C ALA A 350 3.59 -20.49 -25.85
N GLU A 351 4.35 -21.57 -25.87
CA GLU A 351 5.83 -21.56 -26.03
C GLU A 351 6.30 -20.86 -27.30
N SER A 352 5.50 -20.89 -28.37
CA SER A 352 5.78 -20.20 -29.63
C SER A 352 5.62 -18.67 -29.56
N GLN A 353 5.15 -18.13 -28.44
CA GLN A 353 4.81 -16.73 -28.29
C GLN A 353 5.86 -15.96 -27.48
N THR A 354 6.09 -14.70 -27.86
CA THR A 354 6.96 -13.78 -27.13
C THR A 354 6.20 -13.02 -26.05
N ARG A 355 6.86 -12.73 -24.93
CA ARG A 355 6.33 -11.94 -23.81
C ARG A 355 7.01 -10.59 -23.71
N TRP A 356 6.24 -9.56 -23.36
CA TRP A 356 6.81 -8.27 -22.97
C TRP A 356 7.64 -8.43 -21.70
N HIS A 357 8.88 -7.99 -21.75
CA HIS A 357 9.75 -7.88 -20.60
C HIS A 357 10.15 -6.41 -20.42
N SER A 358 9.91 -5.88 -19.22
CA SER A 358 10.39 -4.56 -18.84
C SER A 358 11.91 -4.50 -18.95
N ARG A 359 12.43 -3.46 -19.60
CA ARG A 359 13.87 -3.15 -19.59
C ARG A 359 14.17 -1.90 -18.76
N VAL A 360 13.24 -0.97 -18.71
CA VAL A 360 13.43 0.36 -18.11
C VAL A 360 13.06 0.35 -16.64
N LEU A 361 11.87 -0.16 -16.31
CA LEU A 361 11.34 -0.08 -14.95
C LEU A 361 12.08 -1.02 -13.98
N VAL A 362 12.64 -2.10 -14.49
CA VAL A 362 13.38 -3.08 -13.69
C VAL A 362 14.85 -2.72 -13.49
N ASP A 363 15.41 -1.86 -14.34
CA ASP A 363 16.81 -1.43 -14.28
C ASP A 363 16.95 -0.19 -13.38
N PRO A 364 17.67 -0.26 -12.24
CA PRO A 364 17.91 0.88 -11.36
C PRO A 364 18.67 2.05 -12.01
N GLN A 365 19.42 1.80 -13.09
CA GLN A 365 20.13 2.84 -13.84
C GLN A 365 19.19 3.62 -14.76
N LEU A 366 18.18 2.94 -15.30
CA LEU A 366 17.20 3.55 -16.21
C LEU A 366 16.03 4.15 -15.46
N HIS A 367 15.57 3.57 -14.35
CA HIS A 367 14.50 4.15 -13.55
C HIS A 367 14.83 4.02 -12.06
N LEU A 368 14.96 5.16 -11.37
CA LEU A 368 15.13 5.18 -9.92
C LEU A 368 13.86 5.71 -9.26
N PRO A 369 13.08 4.86 -8.57
CA PRO A 369 11.92 5.31 -7.80
C PRO A 369 12.30 6.40 -6.80
N LYS A 370 11.39 7.36 -6.58
CA LYS A 370 11.58 8.41 -5.58
C LYS A 370 11.71 7.80 -4.18
N THR A 371 12.74 8.22 -3.47
CA THR A 371 12.97 7.81 -2.08
C THR A 371 12.12 8.63 -1.12
N THR A 372 11.53 7.96 -0.13
CA THR A 372 10.84 8.55 1.02
C THR A 372 11.63 8.31 2.30
N ARG A 373 11.22 8.95 3.40
CA ARG A 373 11.78 8.64 4.71
C ARG A 373 11.36 7.24 5.14
N VAL A 374 12.31 6.47 5.66
CA VAL A 374 12.06 5.10 6.12
C VAL A 374 11.22 5.13 7.40
N PRO A 375 10.02 4.49 7.42
CA PRO A 375 9.27 4.31 8.65
C PRO A 375 9.95 3.22 9.49
N ARG A 376 10.63 3.60 10.56
CA ARG A 376 11.36 2.68 11.46
C ARG A 376 10.58 2.35 12.71
N HIS A 377 9.79 3.30 13.20
CA HIS A 377 9.12 3.15 14.48
C HIS A 377 7.71 3.75 14.49
N VAL A 378 6.85 3.20 15.35
CA VAL A 378 5.50 3.72 15.61
C VAL A 378 5.30 3.87 17.11
N SER A 379 4.66 4.96 17.52
CA SER A 379 4.27 5.14 18.92
C SER A 379 3.21 4.12 19.33
N SER A 380 3.38 3.49 20.49
CA SER A 380 2.40 2.54 21.01
C SER A 380 1.04 3.18 21.24
N LEU A 381 -0.01 2.50 20.81
CA LEU A 381 -1.40 2.85 21.08
C LEU A 381 -1.95 1.90 22.14
N ALA A 382 -2.66 2.45 23.12
CA ALA A 382 -3.34 1.67 24.15
C ALA A 382 -4.72 2.27 24.43
N VAL A 383 -5.70 1.40 24.66
CA VAL A 383 -7.06 1.81 25.04
C VAL A 383 -7.55 0.95 26.19
N ILE A 384 -8.23 1.60 27.16
CA ILE A 384 -8.98 0.91 28.21
C ILE A 384 -10.46 1.09 27.91
N ARG A 385 -11.22 -0.01 27.92
CA ARG A 385 -12.67 0.05 27.83
C ARG A 385 -13.35 -0.80 28.88
N LYS A 386 -14.34 -0.22 29.53
CA LYS A 386 -15.20 -0.92 30.50
C LYS A 386 -16.15 -1.86 29.74
N ALA A 387 -16.21 -3.10 30.17
CA ALA A 387 -17.17 -4.11 29.73
C ALA A 387 -17.79 -4.77 30.97
N ARG A 388 -18.95 -5.42 30.83
CA ARG A 388 -19.75 -6.02 31.90
C ARG A 388 -18.92 -6.76 32.97
N GLY A 389 -18.47 -6.04 34.01
CA GLY A 389 -17.65 -6.53 35.12
C GLY A 389 -16.14 -6.73 34.86
N ARG A 390 -15.55 -6.19 33.78
CA ARG A 390 -14.09 -6.21 33.52
C ARG A 390 -13.64 -5.01 32.67
N ASN A 391 -12.39 -4.58 32.85
CA ASN A 391 -11.75 -3.60 31.96
C ASN A 391 -10.89 -4.33 30.93
N TRP A 392 -11.12 -4.03 29.65
CA TRP A 392 -10.30 -4.51 28.55
C TRP A 392 -9.16 -3.53 28.32
N ILE A 393 -7.94 -4.07 28.29
CA ILE A 393 -6.72 -3.34 27.94
C ILE A 393 -6.22 -3.93 26.64
N MET A 394 -6.05 -3.09 25.62
CA MET A 394 -5.61 -3.57 24.31
C MET A 394 -4.43 -2.77 23.76
N SER A 395 -3.46 -3.53 23.25
CA SER A 395 -2.42 -3.12 22.32
C SER A 395 -2.51 -4.08 21.13
N ILE A 396 -2.57 -3.57 19.90
CA ILE A 396 -2.67 -4.41 18.70
C ILE A 396 -1.34 -4.38 17.97
N SER A 397 -0.75 -5.56 17.74
CA SER A 397 0.27 -5.77 16.69
C SER A 397 -0.40 -6.18 15.38
N GLY A 398 0.28 -6.00 14.26
CA GLY A 398 -0.33 -6.21 12.95
C GLY A 398 0.67 -6.10 11.81
N GLY A 399 0.14 -6.00 10.60
CA GLY A 399 0.96 -5.86 9.42
C GLY A 399 0.16 -5.82 8.13
N VAL A 400 0.91 -5.97 7.05
CA VAL A 400 0.40 -6.19 5.70
C VAL A 400 1.19 -7.34 5.09
N LYS A 401 0.50 -8.27 4.44
CA LYS A 401 1.10 -9.38 3.69
C LYS A 401 0.47 -9.49 2.30
N LEU A 402 1.15 -8.95 1.31
CA LEU A 402 0.78 -9.03 -0.10
C LEU A 402 1.66 -10.10 -0.75
N GLN A 403 1.11 -11.30 -0.89
CA GLN A 403 1.77 -12.38 -1.62
C GLN A 403 1.03 -12.54 -2.95
N PRO A 404 1.64 -12.22 -4.11
CA PRO A 404 1.02 -12.52 -5.41
C PRO A 404 0.71 -14.02 -5.56
N PRO A 405 -0.36 -14.40 -6.28
CA PRO A 405 -0.67 -15.80 -6.49
C PRO A 405 0.34 -16.43 -7.47
N PRO A 406 0.65 -17.73 -7.36
CA PRO A 406 1.54 -18.41 -8.31
C PRO A 406 0.81 -18.62 -9.66
N VAL A 407 0.74 -17.58 -10.50
CA VAL A 407 -0.07 -17.60 -11.73
C VAL A 407 0.40 -18.63 -12.77
N ALA A 408 1.67 -19.00 -12.71
CA ALA A 408 2.26 -20.04 -13.56
C ALA A 408 1.62 -21.42 -13.35
N SER A 409 1.11 -21.73 -12.14
CA SER A 409 0.58 -23.05 -11.81
C SER A 409 -0.88 -23.28 -12.25
N GLY A 410 -1.49 -22.34 -13.01
CA GLY A 410 -2.82 -22.48 -13.62
C GLY A 410 -4.04 -22.39 -12.69
N ASN A 411 -3.88 -22.66 -11.39
CA ASN A 411 -4.95 -22.68 -10.37
C ASN A 411 -5.19 -21.32 -9.68
N ALA A 412 -4.47 -20.28 -10.10
CA ALA A 412 -4.55 -18.96 -9.49
C ALA A 412 -5.83 -18.17 -9.82
N ALA A 413 -6.61 -18.61 -10.82
CA ALA A 413 -7.78 -17.88 -11.30
C ALA A 413 -8.85 -18.82 -11.90
N THR A 414 -10.11 -18.41 -11.80
CA THR A 414 -11.25 -19.10 -12.40
C THR A 414 -11.37 -18.76 -13.89
N ILE A 415 -11.66 -19.73 -14.75
CA ILE A 415 -11.83 -19.49 -16.19
C ILE A 415 -13.18 -18.81 -16.46
N ASN A 416 -13.16 -17.69 -17.19
CA ASN A 416 -14.34 -17.01 -17.71
C ASN A 416 -14.27 -16.97 -19.25
N PRO A 417 -15.06 -17.78 -19.97
CA PRO A 417 -15.01 -17.87 -21.42
C PRO A 417 -15.62 -16.65 -22.12
N ARG A 418 -16.23 -15.71 -21.39
CA ARG A 418 -16.83 -14.49 -21.94
C ARG A 418 -15.82 -13.34 -22.08
N LEU A 419 -14.64 -13.45 -21.47
CA LEU A 419 -13.58 -12.46 -21.65
C LEU A 419 -13.12 -12.45 -23.12
N ARG A 420 -13.03 -11.25 -23.69
CA ARG A 420 -12.68 -11.01 -25.09
C ARG A 420 -11.64 -9.90 -25.14
N ILE A 421 -10.66 -10.05 -26.02
CA ILE A 421 -9.58 -9.08 -26.16
C ILE A 421 -10.18 -7.76 -26.63
N HIS A 422 -9.94 -6.69 -25.89
CA HIS A 422 -10.27 -5.35 -26.34
C HIS A 422 -9.47 -5.01 -27.61
N ARG A 423 -10.17 -4.70 -28.70
CA ARG A 423 -9.48 -4.25 -29.91
C ARG A 423 -8.91 -2.86 -29.66
N ARG A 424 -7.60 -2.75 -29.82
CA ARG A 424 -6.92 -1.46 -29.79
C ARG A 424 -7.44 -0.56 -30.94
N PRO A 425 -7.77 0.71 -30.68
CA PRO A 425 -8.14 1.64 -31.74
C PRO A 425 -6.99 1.78 -32.75
N LYS A 426 -7.31 1.78 -34.05
CA LYS A 426 -6.31 1.85 -35.13
C LYS A 426 -5.44 3.12 -35.04
N ASP A 427 -6.00 4.21 -34.54
CA ASP A 427 -5.36 5.53 -34.47
C ASP A 427 -4.70 5.81 -33.10
N ALA A 428 -4.73 4.85 -32.16
CA ALA A 428 -4.08 5.02 -30.87
C ALA A 428 -2.55 4.99 -31.05
N THR A 429 -1.93 6.15 -31.17
CA THR A 429 -0.46 6.33 -31.27
C THR A 429 0.20 6.50 -29.91
N LYS A 430 -0.56 6.95 -28.90
CA LYS A 430 -0.09 7.14 -27.53
C LYS A 430 0.13 5.81 -26.79
N TRP A 431 0.85 5.89 -25.67
CA TRP A 431 1.06 4.77 -24.75
C TRP A 431 -0.18 4.46 -23.89
N TRP A 432 -1.21 5.31 -23.96
CA TRP A 432 -2.51 5.10 -23.33
C TRP A 432 -3.66 5.52 -24.26
N TRP A 433 -4.86 4.98 -24.04
CA TRP A 433 -6.09 5.39 -24.71
C TRP A 433 -7.32 5.05 -23.87
N ASP A 434 -8.43 5.71 -24.16
CA ASP A 434 -9.74 5.41 -23.60
C ASP A 434 -10.47 4.39 -24.52
N GLY A 435 -11.09 3.38 -23.93
CA GLY A 435 -11.70 2.24 -24.62
C GLY A 435 -13.19 2.34 -24.92
#